data_AF-A0A1J0LXJ7-F1
#
_entry.id   AF-A0A1J0LXJ7-F1
#
_cell.length_a   1.000
_cell.length_b   1.000
_cell.length_c   1.000
_cell.angle_alpha   90.00
_cell.angle_beta   90.00
_cell.angle_gamma   90.00
#
_symmetry.space_group_name_H-M   'P 1'
#
loop_
_entity.id
_entity.type
_entity.pdbx_description
1 polymer ?
#
loop_
_entity_poly.entity_id
_entity_poly.type
_entity_poly.pdbx_seq_one_letter_code
_entity_poly.pdbx_strand_id
1 'polypeptide(L)' 'MGERSKGPVLVPCPVEGCERALTVPALAPDGAVGLCVCLAVRLRLTWIYGGPPEYGRTPHLTVVGPARGRTYDPGAA' A
#
# COMPACT_ATOMS: atom_id res chain seq x y z
N MET A 1 -5.90 17.61 25.06
CA MET A 1 -4.67 17.81 24.26
C MET A 1 -4.94 17.15 22.92
N GLY A 2 -5.03 17.94 21.86
CA GLY A 2 -5.69 17.55 20.61
C GLY A 2 -5.06 16.32 19.98
N GLU A 3 -5.87 15.27 19.82
CA GLU A 3 -5.61 14.14 18.98
C GLU A 3 -5.37 14.70 17.57
N ARG A 4 -4.11 14.94 17.19
CA ARG A 4 -3.74 15.22 15.81
C ARG A 4 -4.05 13.94 15.06
N SER A 5 -5.30 13.80 14.62
CA SER A 5 -5.72 12.78 13.68
C SER A 5 -4.76 12.92 12.51
N LYS A 6 -3.76 12.03 12.43
CA LYS A 6 -2.88 11.96 11.26
C LYS A 6 -3.84 11.82 10.09
N GLY A 7 -3.92 12.86 9.25
CA GLY A 7 -4.76 12.84 8.07
C GLY A 7 -4.35 11.67 7.17
N PRO A 8 -5.18 11.35 6.17
CA PRO A 8 -4.76 10.41 5.14
C PRO A 8 -3.41 10.85 4.54
N VAL A 9 -2.53 9.88 4.31
CA VAL A 9 -1.20 10.09 3.73
C VAL A 9 -1.26 9.70 2.26
N LEU A 10 -0.73 10.55 1.38
CA LEU A 10 -0.56 10.21 -0.03
C LEU A 10 0.75 9.45 -0.22
N VAL A 11 0.68 8.27 -0.82
CA VAL A 11 1.83 7.41 -1.11
C VAL A 11 1.86 7.11 -2.61
N PRO A 12 2.99 7.31 -3.31
CA PRO A 12 3.08 6.95 -4.72
C PRO A 12 2.81 5.45 -4.91
N CYS A 13 2.11 5.07 -5.99
CA CYS A 13 1.96 3.67 -6.34
C CYS A 13 3.35 3.12 -6.71
N PRO A 14 3.82 2.02 -6.09
CA PRO A 14 5.16 1.48 -6.29
C PRO A 14 5.33 0.74 -7.63
N VAL A 15 4.41 0.96 -8.57
CA VAL A 15 4.38 0.29 -9.87
C VAL A 15 5.13 1.15 -10.87
N GLU A 16 6.13 0.56 -11.52
CA GLU A 16 6.87 1.19 -12.63
C GLU A 16 5.90 1.77 -13.68
N GLY A 17 6.08 3.05 -14.01
CA GLY A 17 5.22 3.77 -14.97
C GLY A 17 3.85 4.21 -14.44
N CYS A 18 3.56 4.04 -13.15
CA CYS A 18 2.33 4.56 -12.54
C CYS A 18 2.57 5.87 -11.79
N GLU A 19 2.04 6.97 -12.30
CA GLU A 19 2.17 8.30 -11.67
C GLU A 19 1.09 8.59 -10.61
N ARG A 20 0.27 7.59 -10.26
CA ARG A 20 -0.83 7.76 -9.32
C ARG A 20 -0.34 7.65 -7.88
N ALA A 21 -0.77 8.59 -7.05
CA ALA A 21 -0.70 8.46 -5.61
C ALA A 21 -1.95 7.77 -5.06
N LEU A 22 -1.76 6.97 -4.01
CA LEU A 22 -2.79 6.29 -3.26
C LEU A 22 -2.96 6.97 -1.92
N THR A 23 -4.22 7.13 -1.53
CA THR A 23 -4.58 7.68 -0.23
C THR A 23 -4.58 6.54 0.79
N VAL A 24 -3.64 6.57 1.73
CA VAL A 24 -3.55 5.63 2.85
C VAL A 24 -4.19 6.28 4.07
N PRO A 25 -5.35 5.78 4.55
CA PRO A 25 -5.91 6.25 5.80
C PRO A 25 -4.91 6.00 6.94
N ALA A 26 -4.70 6.97 7.82
CA ALA A 26 -3.78 6.76 8.94
C ALA A 26 -4.24 5.58 9.81
N LEU A 27 -5.54 5.36 9.97
CA LEU A 27 -6.10 4.25 10.74
C LEU A 27 -6.12 2.91 9.99
N ALA A 28 -5.59 2.85 8.76
CA ALA A 28 -5.51 1.57 8.04
C ALA A 28 -4.62 0.59 8.82
N PRO A 29 -5.08 -0.66 9.03
CA PRO A 29 -4.27 -1.65 9.75
C PRO A 29 -3.04 -2.04 8.92
N ASP A 30 -1.99 -2.49 9.62
CA ASP A 30 -0.87 -3.15 8.95
C ASP A 30 -1.36 -4.39 8.20
N GLY A 31 -0.84 -4.61 7.00
CA GLY A 31 -1.28 -5.67 6.10
C GLY A 31 -2.56 -5.37 5.32
N ALA A 32 -3.15 -4.18 5.45
CA ALA A 32 -4.29 -3.78 4.63
C ALA A 32 -3.95 -3.94 3.13
N VAL A 33 -4.88 -4.51 2.37
CA VAL A 33 -4.72 -4.73 0.93
C VAL A 33 -5.56 -3.71 0.16
N GLY A 34 -4.90 -3.01 -0.76
CA GLY A 34 -5.50 -2.08 -1.69
C GLY A 34 -5.28 -2.50 -3.15
N LEU A 35 -5.94 -1.79 -4.06
CA LEU A 35 -5.81 -1.98 -5.50
C LEU A 35 -5.15 -0.75 -6.13
N CYS A 36 -4.09 -0.96 -6.92
CA CYS A 36 -3.59 0.07 -7.85
C CYS A 36 -4.10 -0.24 -9.26
N VAL A 37 -4.91 0.67 -9.79
CA VAL A 37 -5.61 0.51 -11.07
C VAL A 37 -4.70 0.64 -12.29
N CYS A 38 -3.48 1.17 -12.16
CA CYS A 38 -2.53 1.32 -13.27
C CYS A 38 -2.25 0.00 -13.99
N LEU A 39 -2.02 -1.08 -13.24
CA LEU A 39 -1.79 -2.44 -13.78
C LEU A 39 -2.72 -3.48 -13.15
N ALA A 40 -3.82 -3.05 -12.53
CA ALA A 40 -4.70 -3.91 -11.73
C ALA A 40 -3.91 -4.81 -10.78
N VAL A 41 -3.00 -4.24 -9.97
CA VAL A 41 -2.18 -4.98 -9.00
C VAL A 41 -2.70 -4.78 -7.58
N ARG A 42 -2.52 -5.80 -6.76
CA ARG A 42 -2.75 -5.74 -5.32
C ARG A 42 -1.53 -5.18 -4.63
N LEU A 43 -1.77 -4.24 -3.73
CA LEU A 43 -0.76 -3.65 -2.88
C LEU A 43 -1.05 -4.00 -1.43
N ARG A 44 -0.01 -4.33 -0.67
CA ARG A 44 -0.08 -4.52 0.77
C ARG A 44 0.56 -3.33 1.46
N LEU A 45 -0.14 -2.79 2.45
CA LEU A 45 0.35 -1.74 3.33
C LEU A 45 1.18 -2.34 4.46
N THR A 46 2.33 -1.75 4.72
CA THR A 46 3.16 -2.02 5.89
C THR A 46 3.49 -0.67 6.55
N TRP A 47 3.36 -0.58 7.87
CA TRP A 47 3.75 0.60 8.62
C TRP A 47 5.17 0.44 9.15
N ILE A 48 6.07 1.30 8.68
CA ILE A 48 7.43 1.39 9.20
C ILE A 48 7.43 2.40 10.34
N TYR A 49 7.76 1.96 11.54
CA TYR A 49 7.88 2.84 12.69
C TYR A 49 9.27 3.47 12.69
N GLY A 50 9.33 4.78 12.43
CA GLY A 50 10.56 5.54 12.63
C GLY A 50 10.94 5.55 14.10
N GLY A 51 12.21 5.30 14.39
CA GLY A 51 12.76 5.54 15.73
C GLY A 51 12.68 7.02 16.13
N PRO A 52 12.89 7.34 17.42
CA PRO A 52 12.83 8.72 17.92
C PRO A 52 13.74 9.67 17.10
N PRO A 53 13.39 10.96 16.93
CA PRO A 53 12.50 11.78 17.78
C PRO A 53 11.05 11.92 17.28
N GLU A 54 10.75 11.47 16.07
CA GLU A 54 9.39 11.45 15.54
C GLU A 54 8.91 10.00 15.58
N TYR A 55 8.02 9.66 16.53
CA TYR A 55 7.28 8.39 16.54
C TYR A 55 6.27 8.36 15.37
N GLY A 56 6.78 8.57 14.16
CA GLY A 56 6.05 8.60 12.92
C GLY A 56 6.03 7.21 12.33
N ARG A 57 4.85 6.61 12.26
CA ARG A 57 4.61 5.53 11.29
C ARG A 57 4.63 6.11 9.88
N THR A 58 5.44 5.53 9.01
CA THR A 58 5.54 5.82 7.58
C THR A 58 4.89 4.67 6.82
N PRO A 59 3.90 4.93 5.95
CA PRO A 59 3.26 3.90 5.17
C PRO A 59 4.17 3.46 4.01
N HIS A 60 4.35 2.15 3.85
CA HIS A 60 5.04 1.54 2.72
C HIS A 60 4.09 0.62 1.97
N LEU A 61 4.08 0.70 0.65
CA LEU A 61 3.24 -0.15 -0.21
C LEU A 61 4.11 -1.14 -0.97
N THR A 62 3.73 -2.41 -0.93
CA THR A 62 4.44 -3.48 -1.65
C THR A 62 3.48 -4.18 -2.61
N VAL A 63 3.93 -4.44 -3.83
CA VAL A 63 3.17 -5.23 -4.81
C VAL A 63 3.13 -6.68 -4.36
N VAL A 64 1.93 -7.24 -4.18
CA VAL A 64 1.73 -8.65 -3.77
C VAL A 64 1.16 -9.53 -4.90
N GLY A 65 1.03 -8.98 -6.11
CA GLY A 65 0.64 -9.70 -7.32
C GLY A 65 -0.50 -9.03 -8.10
N PRO A 66 -0.90 -9.61 -9.25
CA PRO A 66 -2.04 -9.13 -10.01
C PRO A 66 -3.36 -9.30 -9.23
N ALA A 67 -4.27 -8.36 -9.41
CA ALA A 67 -5.61 -8.40 -8.84
C ALA A 67 -6.58 -9.24 -9.68
N ARG A 68 -6.25 -9.48 -10.95
CA ARG A 68 -6.97 -10.44 -11.79
C ARG A 68 -6.68 -11.84 -11.30
N GLY A 69 -7.74 -12.51 -10.86
CA GLY A 69 -7.71 -13.89 -10.38
C GLY A 69 -7.17 -14.84 -11.45
N ARG A 70 -6.47 -15.88 -10.98
CA ARG A 70 -6.10 -17.10 -11.72
C ARG A 70 -5.99 -16.89 -13.24
N THR A 71 -4.88 -16.33 -13.69
CA THR A 71 -4.46 -16.61 -15.06
C THR A 71 -3.90 -18.03 -15.04
N TYR A 72 -4.65 -18.94 -15.69
CA TYR A 72 -4.34 -20.30 -16.09
C TYR A 72 -2.87 -20.73 -15.89
N ASP A 73 -2.68 -21.84 -15.18
CA ASP A 73 -1.44 -22.63 -15.23
C ASP A 73 -1.37 -23.29 -16.61
N PRO A 74 -0.39 -22.98 -17.49
CA PRO A 74 -0.20 -23.69 -18.75
C PRO A 74 0.69 -24.94 -18.60
N GLY A 75 0.96 -25.43 -17.38
CA GLY A 75 2.08 -26.35 -17.15
C GLY A 75 2.02 -27.24 -15.90
N ALA A 76 0.86 -27.73 -15.49
CA ALA A 76 0.77 -28.89 -14.61
C ALA A 76 0.39 -30.12 -15.44
N ALA A 77 1.43 -30.91 -15.73
CA ALA A 77 1.48 -32.12 -16.55
C ALA A 77 0.50 -33.23 -16.15
#